data_AF-A0A7V2APT7-F1
#
_entry.id   AF-A0A7V2APT7-F1
#
_cell.length_a   1.000
_cell.length_b   1.000
_cell.length_c   1.000
_cell.angle_alpha   90.00
_cell.angle_beta   90.00
_cell.angle_gamma   90.00
#
_symmetry.space_group_name_H-M   'P 1'
#
loop_
_entity.id
_entity.type
_entity.pdbx_description
1 polymer ?
#
loop_
_entity_poly.entity_id
_entity_poly.type
_entity_poly.pdbx_seq_one_letter_code
_entity_poly.pdbx_strand_id
1 'polypeptide(L)' 'MKAKLITQEEADAIIETREPRGLFYLESKTGDGRKVIVGIDNRTGDAWTEDFKNKAACFRWLHDK' A
#
# COMPACT_ATOMS: atom_id res chain seq x y z
N MET A 1 -2.13 -13.43 3.81
CA MET A 1 -1.28 -12.61 4.73
C MET A 1 -2.06 -11.40 5.20
N LYS A 2 -1.72 -10.81 6.36
CA LYS A 2 -2.36 -9.57 6.85
C LYS A 2 -1.56 -8.36 6.39
N ALA A 3 -2.24 -7.31 5.90
CA ALA A 3 -1.59 -6.06 5.52
C ALA A 3 -0.99 -5.34 6.74
N LYS A 4 0.26 -4.86 6.64
CA LYS A 4 0.95 -4.10 7.69
C LYS A 4 0.83 -2.59 7.44
N LEU A 5 0.56 -1.81 8.49
CA LEU A 5 0.67 -0.34 8.44
C LEU A 5 2.13 0.06 8.38
N ILE A 6 2.47 0.95 7.46
CA ILE A 6 3.83 1.46 7.26
C ILE A 6 3.85 3.00 7.13
N THR A 7 5.03 3.58 7.22
CA THR A 7 5.26 5.01 6.93
C THR A 7 5.42 5.27 5.43
N GLN A 8 5.47 6.54 5.04
CA GLN A 8 5.78 6.91 3.65
C GLN A 8 7.19 6.47 3.26
N GLU A 9 8.17 6.63 4.14
CA GLU A 9 9.56 6.24 3.88
C GLU A 9 9.71 4.72 3.71
N GLU A 10 8.98 3.93 4.52
CA GLU A 10 8.92 2.48 4.33
C GLU A 10 8.26 2.10 3.00
N ALA A 11 7.21 2.83 2.58
CA ALA A 11 6.53 2.60 1.31
C ALA A 11 7.46 2.88 0.12
N ASP A 12 8.16 4.01 0.15
CA ASP A 12 9.12 4.40 -0.87
C ASP A 12 10.22 3.33 -0.99
N ALA A 13 10.78 2.87 0.14
CA ALA A 13 11.77 1.79 0.14
C ALA A 13 11.24 0.47 -0.44
N ILE A 14 10.00 0.09 -0.16
CA ILE A 14 9.37 -1.12 -0.73
C ILE A 14 9.21 -1.00 -2.25
N ILE A 15 8.76 0.18 -2.71
CA ILE A 15 8.53 0.46 -4.13
C ILE A 15 9.85 0.51 -4.91
N GLU A 16 10.89 1.07 -4.32
CA GLU A 16 12.22 1.20 -4.93
C GLU A 16 12.97 -0.12 -4.98
N THR A 17 13.03 -0.88 -3.89
CA THR A 17 13.87 -2.09 -3.84
C THR A 17 13.25 -3.26 -4.58
N ARG A 18 11.91 -3.31 -4.71
CA ARG A 18 11.20 -4.40 -5.38
C ARG A 18 11.53 -5.78 -4.80
N GLU A 19 12.01 -5.83 -3.57
CA GLU A 19 12.21 -7.07 -2.85
C GLU A 19 10.85 -7.60 -2.40
N PRO A 20 10.55 -8.90 -2.52
CA PRO A 20 9.27 -9.44 -2.08
C PRO A 20 9.14 -9.37 -0.55
N ARG A 21 8.35 -8.41 -0.05
CA ARG A 21 8.18 -8.15 1.39
C ARG A 21 6.76 -8.40 1.90
N GLY A 22 5.75 -8.35 1.02
CA GLY A 22 4.37 -8.72 1.34
C GLY A 22 3.31 -7.65 1.09
N LEU A 23 2.32 -7.54 1.98
CA LEU A 23 1.16 -6.65 1.82
C LEU A 23 1.24 -5.49 2.82
N PHE A 24 1.08 -4.26 2.35
CA PHE A 24 1.22 -3.07 3.16
C PHE A 24 0.12 -2.04 2.88
N TYR A 25 -0.06 -1.11 3.82
CA TYR A 25 -0.87 0.08 3.59
C TYR A 25 -0.35 1.27 4.39
N LEU A 26 -0.67 2.48 3.95
CA LEU A 26 -0.38 3.72 4.67
C LEU A 26 -1.52 4.73 4.53
N GLU A 27 -1.61 5.65 5.48
CA GLU A 27 -2.46 6.83 5.37
C GLU A 27 -1.65 7.96 4.72
N SER A 28 -2.16 8.52 3.63
CA SER A 28 -1.48 9.59 2.89
C SER A 28 -2.48 10.68 2.50
N LYS A 29 -2.03 11.63 1.70
CA LYS A 29 -2.85 12.68 1.11
C LYS A 29 -2.54 12.81 -0.37
N THR A 30 -3.57 12.99 -1.17
CA THR A 30 -3.43 13.39 -2.58
C THR A 30 -2.82 14.79 -2.67
N GLY A 31 -2.36 15.18 -3.86
CA GLY A 31 -1.78 16.51 -4.10
C GLY A 31 -2.73 17.68 -3.76
N ASP A 32 -4.05 17.45 -3.77
CA ASP A 32 -5.07 18.41 -3.34
C ASP A 32 -5.42 18.33 -1.84
N GLY A 33 -4.68 17.54 -1.06
CA GLY A 33 -4.79 17.45 0.40
C GLY A 33 -5.86 16.48 0.93
N ARG A 34 -6.60 15.79 0.07
CA ARG A 34 -7.60 14.79 0.52
C ARG A 34 -6.91 13.56 1.11
N LYS A 35 -7.39 13.11 2.26
CA LYS A 35 -6.90 11.88 2.89
C LYS A 35 -7.22 10.66 2.02
N VAL A 36 -6.23 9.80 1.84
CA VAL A 36 -6.35 8.51 1.14
C VAL A 36 -5.64 7.41 1.91
N ILE A 37 -6.03 6.18 1.64
CA ILE A 37 -5.32 4.98 2.08
C ILE A 37 -4.63 4.42 0.84
N VAL A 38 -3.32 4.27 0.88
CA VAL A 38 -2.57 3.64 -0.22
C VAL A 38 -2.35 2.19 0.15
N GLY A 39 -2.76 1.27 -0.72
CA GLY A 39 -2.47 -0.16 -0.58
C GLY A 39 -1.26 -0.53 -1.43
N ILE A 40 -0.38 -1.40 -0.91
CA ILE A 40 0.81 -1.89 -1.62
C ILE A 40 0.83 -3.40 -1.58
N ASP A 41 0.74 -4.04 -2.75
CA ASP A 41 1.01 -5.46 -2.92
C ASP A 41 2.41 -5.67 -3.48
N ASN A 42 3.26 -6.23 -2.63
CA ASN A 42 4.65 -6.52 -2.92
C ASN A 42 5.03 -7.96 -2.53
N ARG A 43 4.12 -8.91 -2.78
CA ARG A 43 4.38 -10.34 -2.54
C ARG A 43 5.39 -10.97 -3.47
N THR A 44 5.43 -10.53 -4.72
CA THR A 44 6.21 -11.17 -5.80
C THR A 44 7.42 -10.34 -6.23
N GLY A 45 7.69 -9.23 -5.56
CA GLY A 45 8.72 -8.26 -5.94
C GLY A 45 8.19 -7.12 -6.82
N ASP A 46 7.07 -7.31 -7.52
CA ASP A 46 6.31 -6.19 -8.05
C ASP A 46 5.82 -5.30 -6.91
N ALA A 47 5.60 -4.01 -7.14
CA ALA A 47 4.99 -3.12 -6.15
C ALA A 47 3.74 -2.50 -6.77
N TRP A 48 2.64 -3.24 -6.72
CA TRP A 48 1.34 -2.74 -7.17
C TRP A 48 0.79 -1.79 -6.11
N THR A 49 0.41 -0.59 -6.52
CA THR A 49 -0.10 0.46 -5.64
C THR A 49 -1.47 0.93 -6.09
N GLU A 50 -2.38 1.20 -5.15
CA GLU A 50 -3.70 1.78 -5.44
C GLU A 50 -4.19 2.67 -4.29
N ASP A 51 -4.93 3.71 -4.64
CA ASP A 51 -5.48 4.69 -3.71
C ASP A 51 -6.94 4.38 -3.36
N PHE A 52 -7.24 4.40 -2.06
CA PHE A 52 -8.57 4.07 -1.55
C PHE A 52 -9.12 5.17 -0.64
N LYS A 53 -10.45 5.33 -0.68
CA LYS A 53 -11.18 6.23 0.23
C LYS A 53 -11.23 5.72 1.67
N ASN A 54 -11.03 4.42 1.90
CA ASN A 54 -11.08 3.81 3.23
C ASN A 54 -10.32 2.47 3.29
N LYS A 55 -9.97 2.05 4.52
CA LYS A 55 -9.21 0.83 4.81
C LYS A 55 -9.92 -0.45 4.35
N ALA A 56 -11.25 -0.49 4.43
CA ALA A 56 -12.02 -1.68 4.04
C ALA A 56 -11.89 -1.97 2.52
N ALA A 57 -11.94 -0.95 1.67
CA ALA A 57 -11.71 -1.10 0.24
C ALA A 57 -10.28 -1.54 -0.07
N CYS A 58 -9.30 -0.91 0.59
CA CYS A 58 -7.89 -1.27 0.48
C CYS A 58 -7.64 -2.74 0.83
N PHE A 59 -8.14 -3.19 1.98
CA PHE A 59 -7.92 -4.57 2.43
C PHE A 59 -8.61 -5.59 1.54
N ARG A 60 -9.81 -5.29 1.01
CA ARG A 60 -10.43 -6.17 0.00
C ARG A 60 -9.51 -6.33 -1.21
N TRP A 61 -9.00 -5.23 -1.76
CA TRP A 61 -8.10 -5.29 -2.92
C TRP A 61 -6.81 -6.07 -2.63
N LEU A 62 -6.19 -5.87 -1.47
CA LEU A 62 -4.98 -6.60 -1.05
C LEU A 62 -5.21 -8.10 -0.83
N HIS A 63 -6.45 -8.52 -0.53
CA HIS A 63 -6.80 -9.90 -0.26
C HIS A 63 -7.37 -10.67 -1.47
N ASP A 64 -7.89 -9.95 -2.46
CA ASP A 64 -8.53 -10.53 -3.66
C ASP A 64 -7.55 -10.73 -4.83
N LYS A 65 -6.27 -10.40 -4.63
CA LYS A 65 -5.18 -10.56 -5.59
C LYS A 65 -4.35 -11.82 -5.35
#